data_AF-A0A747PN09-F1
#
_entry.id   AF-A0A747PN09-F1
#
_cell.length_a   1.000
_cell.length_b   1.000
_cell.length_c   1.000
_cell.angle_alpha   90.00
_cell.angle_beta   90.00
_cell.angle_gamma   90.00
#
_symmetry.space_group_name_H-M   'P 1'
#
loop_
_entity.id
_entity.type
_entity.pdbx_description
1 polymer ?
#
loop_
_entity_poly.entity_id
_entity_poly.type
_entity_poly.pdbx_seq_one_letter_code
_entity_poly.pdbx_strand_id
1 'polypeptide(L)'
;MSTPVFMRFRDWIVNAGLADGYTIQLARWLEKPADGGEAKYIIFQPDGGTPRLQDLSADDNVQMVLVSAKNDPQPVIQRAQDILDYVSANPDSDCLNAVFNLGGIPVPAGTEEGRTVIKLLFRCTS
;
A
#
# COMPACT_ATOMS: atom_id res chain seq x y z
N MET A 1 -21.64 -9.30 4.20
CA MET A 1 -20.23 -9.48 4.62
C MET A 1 -19.61 -8.12 4.79
N SER A 2 -18.82 -7.90 5.83
CA SER A 2 -18.03 -6.66 5.97
C SER A 2 -16.86 -6.67 5.00
N THR A 3 -16.51 -5.50 4.45
CA THR A 3 -15.35 -5.35 3.57
C THR A 3 -14.06 -5.50 4.39
N PRO A 4 -13.09 -6.34 3.97
CA PRO A 4 -11.80 -6.48 4.66
C PRO A 4 -11.04 -5.15 4.77
N VAL A 5 -10.32 -4.94 5.89
CA VAL A 5 -9.66 -3.67 6.22
C VAL A 5 -8.65 -3.23 5.16
N PHE A 6 -7.82 -4.14 4.64
CA PHE A 6 -6.85 -3.79 3.59
C PHE A 6 -7.51 -3.29 2.29
N MET A 7 -8.76 -3.69 2.01
CA MET A 7 -9.53 -3.15 0.87
C MET A 7 -10.12 -1.78 1.18
N ARG A 8 -10.53 -1.52 2.43
CA ARG A 8 -10.95 -0.18 2.88
C ARG A 8 -9.77 0.79 2.86
N PHE A 9 -8.58 0.33 3.27
CA PHE A 9 -7.33 1.08 3.16
C PHE A 9 -6.98 1.39 1.70
N ARG A 10 -7.11 0.43 0.79
CA ARG A 10 -7.01 0.70 -0.66
C ARG A 10 -7.95 1.83 -1.06
N ASP A 11 -9.23 1.76 -0.72
CA ASP A 11 -10.21 2.76 -1.13
C ASP A 11 -9.86 4.14 -0.59
N TRP A 12 -9.39 4.22 0.65
CA TRP A 12 -8.93 5.47 1.24
C TRP A 12 -7.74 6.08 0.49
N ILE A 13 -6.73 5.27 0.13
CA ILE A 13 -5.58 5.72 -0.67
C ILE A 13 -5.98 6.11 -2.10
N VAL A 14 -6.89 5.36 -2.73
CA VAL A 14 -7.38 5.64 -4.08
C VAL A 14 -8.19 6.94 -4.11
N ASN A 15 -9.08 7.15 -3.13
CA ASN A 15 -9.88 8.37 -3.05
C ASN A 15 -9.03 9.63 -2.80
N ALA A 16 -7.84 9.47 -2.21
CA ALA A 16 -6.86 10.54 -2.05
C ALA A 16 -6.03 10.84 -3.31
N GLY A 17 -6.23 10.11 -4.42
CA GLY A 17 -5.45 10.27 -5.66
C GLY A 17 -4.04 9.68 -5.59
N LEU A 18 -3.66 9.06 -4.47
CA LEU A 18 -2.32 8.49 -4.26
C LEU A 18 -2.07 7.20 -5.04
N ALA A 19 -3.08 6.67 -5.73
CA ALA A 19 -2.93 5.54 -6.64
C ALA A 19 -2.90 5.95 -8.13
N ASP A 20 -3.00 7.25 -8.44
CA ASP A 20 -3.09 7.72 -9.83
C ASP A 20 -1.82 7.40 -10.61
N GLY A 21 -2.00 6.84 -11.81
CA GLY A 21 -0.92 6.39 -12.68
C GLY A 21 -0.34 5.01 -12.37
N TYR A 22 -0.97 4.25 -11.46
CA TYR A 22 -0.57 2.89 -11.09
C TYR A 22 -1.64 1.86 -11.44
N THR A 23 -1.20 0.66 -11.82
CA THR A 23 -2.06 -0.52 -11.86
C THR A 23 -2.27 -1.02 -10.44
N ILE A 24 -3.50 -0.90 -9.94
CA ILE A 24 -3.88 -1.38 -8.61
C ILE A 24 -4.13 -2.89 -8.65
N GLN A 25 -3.58 -3.62 -7.69
CA GLN A 25 -3.83 -5.04 -7.48
C GLN A 25 -4.03 -5.36 -6.00
N LEU A 26 -4.53 -6.56 -5.73
CA LEU A 26 -4.75 -7.06 -4.38
C LEU A 26 -3.97 -8.35 -4.17
N ALA A 27 -3.57 -8.61 -2.93
CA ALA A 27 -2.99 -9.86 -2.43
C ALA A 27 -1.63 -10.28 -3.02
N ARG A 28 -1.34 -10.03 -4.30
CA ARG A 28 -0.04 -10.30 -4.91
C ARG A 28 0.17 -9.46 -6.16
N TRP A 29 1.43 -9.23 -6.49
CA TRP A 29 1.83 -8.63 -7.76
C TRP A 29 1.76 -9.66 -8.89
N LEU A 30 1.06 -9.28 -9.95
CA LEU A 30 0.99 -9.97 -11.23
C LEU A 30 1.45 -9.00 -12.32
N GLU A 31 2.59 -9.30 -12.91
CA GLU A 31 3.16 -8.54 -14.02
C GLU A 31 2.22 -8.60 -15.25
N LYS A 32 2.07 -7.46 -15.93
CA LYS A 32 1.37 -7.36 -17.22
C LYS A 32 2.38 -7.17 -18.36
N PRO A 33 3.00 -8.24 -18.89
CA PRO A 33 4.13 -8.13 -19.83
C PRO A 33 3.80 -7.42 -21.15
N ALA A 34 2.51 -7.27 -21.49
CA ALA A 34 2.06 -6.57 -22.70
C ALA A 34 2.35 -5.06 -22.68
N ASP A 35 2.71 -4.48 -21.54
CA ASP A 35 3.05 -3.06 -21.38
C ASP A 35 4.49 -2.70 -21.75
N GLY A 36 5.34 -3.69 -22.08
CA GLY A 36 6.75 -3.48 -22.37
C GLY A 36 7.63 -3.13 -21.15
N GLY A 37 7.11 -3.17 -19.93
CA GLY A 37 7.82 -2.77 -18.71
C GLY A 37 7.43 -1.40 -18.15
N GLU A 38 6.51 -0.70 -18.79
CA GLU A 38 6.16 0.69 -18.48
C GLU A 38 5.17 0.85 -17.32
N ALA A 39 4.35 -0.16 -17.01
CA ALA A 39 3.40 -0.04 -15.92
C ALA A 39 4.11 -0.04 -14.57
N LYS A 40 3.56 0.78 -13.69
CA LYS A 40 3.86 0.79 -12.26
C LYS A 40 2.70 0.12 -11.53
N TYR A 41 2.97 -0.51 -10.40
CA TYR A 41 1.96 -1.24 -9.65
C TYR A 41 1.88 -0.76 -8.22
N ILE A 42 0.67 -0.82 -7.66
CA ILE A 42 0.43 -0.75 -6.22
C ILE A 42 -0.38 -1.98 -5.85
N ILE A 43 0.14 -2.75 -4.90
CA ILE A 43 -0.50 -3.95 -4.40
C ILE A 43 -0.86 -3.76 -2.94
N PHE A 44 -2.12 -4.00 -2.59
CA PHE A 44 -2.59 -3.96 -1.21
C PHE A 44 -2.76 -5.38 -0.69
N GLN A 45 -2.13 -5.69 0.45
CA GLN A 45 -2.09 -7.02 1.05
C GLN A 45 -2.40 -6.94 2.55
N PRO A 46 -3.14 -7.89 3.12
CA PRO A 46 -3.18 -8.04 4.58
C PRO A 46 -1.82 -8.53 5.08
N ASP A 47 -1.39 -8.05 6.25
CA ASP A 47 -0.11 -8.41 6.88
C ASP A 47 -0.29 -8.82 8.35
N GLY A 48 -1.37 -9.56 8.62
CA GLY A 48 -1.75 -9.99 9.97
C GLY A 48 -2.41 -8.88 10.77
N GLY A 49 -2.43 -9.06 12.09
CA GLY A 49 -3.15 -8.17 13.01
C GLY A 49 -3.34 -8.80 14.38
N THR A 50 -4.14 -8.15 15.23
CA THR A 50 -4.55 -8.72 16.52
C THR A 50 -5.79 -9.59 16.38
N PRO A 51 -6.00 -10.54 17.31
CA PRO A 51 -7.22 -11.34 17.35
C PRO A 51 -8.47 -10.46 17.48
N ARG A 52 -9.57 -10.89 16.85
CA ARG A 52 -10.86 -10.21 16.94
C ARG A 52 -11.70 -10.80 18.06
N LEU A 53 -12.17 -9.93 18.94
CA LEU A 53 -13.12 -10.23 20.01
C LEU A 53 -14.33 -9.32 19.83
N GLN A 54 -15.53 -9.83 20.12
CA GLN A 54 -16.73 -9.02 20.03
C GLN A 54 -16.61 -7.80 20.95
N ASP A 55 -17.04 -6.63 20.45
CA ASP A 55 -17.05 -5.34 21.16
C ASP A 55 -15.67 -4.80 21.58
N LEU A 56 -14.58 -5.33 21.02
CA LEU A 56 -13.21 -4.79 21.18
C LEU A 56 -12.61 -4.41 19.82
N SER A 57 -11.84 -3.32 19.81
CA SER A 57 -11.07 -2.90 18.63
C SER A 57 -9.98 -3.94 18.32
N ALA A 58 -9.68 -4.10 17.03
CA ALA A 58 -8.52 -4.87 16.58
C ALA A 58 -7.57 -3.98 15.76
N ASP A 59 -6.33 -4.43 15.66
CA ASP A 59 -5.32 -3.84 14.79
C ASP A 59 -5.22 -4.74 13.55
N ASP A 60 -5.36 -4.18 12.37
CA ASP A 60 -5.11 -4.84 11.10
C ASP A 60 -3.89 -4.22 10.43
N ASN A 61 -2.89 -5.03 10.17
CA ASN A 61 -1.72 -4.58 9.43
C ASN A 61 -1.98 -4.73 7.93
N VAL A 62 -1.57 -3.73 7.17
CA VAL A 62 -1.70 -3.65 5.72
C VAL A 62 -0.34 -3.38 5.12
N GLN A 63 0.11 -4.27 4.25
CA GLN A 63 1.29 -4.06 3.42
C GLN A 63 0.87 -3.46 2.08
N MET A 64 1.48 -2.32 1.74
CA MET A 64 1.32 -1.66 0.45
C MET A 64 2.63 -1.79 -0.32
N VAL A 65 2.60 -2.56 -1.39
CA VAL A 65 3.78 -2.81 -2.23
C VAL A 65 3.72 -1.92 -3.46
N LEU A 66 4.70 -1.05 -3.63
CA LEU A 66 4.89 -0.25 -4.83
C LEU A 66 5.94 -0.92 -5.71
N VAL A 67 5.64 -1.02 -7.01
CA VAL A 67 6.55 -1.59 -8.00
C VAL A 67 6.76 -0.59 -9.13
N SER A 68 8.03 -0.26 -9.41
CA SER A 68 8.41 0.70 -10.43
C SER A 68 8.27 0.14 -11.84
N ALA A 69 8.23 1.01 -12.83
CA ALA A 69 8.53 0.65 -14.21
C ALA A 69 9.99 0.14 -14.30
N LYS A 70 10.32 -0.57 -15.38
CA LYS A 70 11.67 -1.11 -15.57
C LYS A 70 12.69 0.01 -15.66
N ASN A 71 13.74 -0.07 -14.84
CA ASN A 71 14.85 0.89 -14.78
C ASN A 71 14.45 2.33 -14.47
N ASP A 72 13.22 2.56 -13.98
CA ASP A 72 12.71 3.89 -13.61
C ASP A 72 12.17 3.89 -12.17
N PRO A 73 13.05 3.87 -11.15
CA PRO A 73 12.65 3.75 -9.75
C PRO A 73 12.10 5.06 -9.16
N GLN A 74 12.49 6.21 -9.71
CA GLN A 74 12.27 7.52 -9.11
C GLN A 74 10.78 7.83 -8.86
N PRO A 75 9.84 7.57 -9.78
CA PRO A 75 8.43 7.83 -9.53
C PRO A 75 7.85 7.04 -8.36
N VAL A 76 8.29 5.79 -8.16
CA VAL A 76 7.83 4.95 -7.04
C VAL A 76 8.40 5.41 -5.71
N ILE A 77 9.65 5.86 -5.69
CA ILE A 77 10.27 6.44 -4.49
C ILE A 77 9.51 7.70 -4.06
N GLN A 78 9.25 8.61 -5.01
CA GLN A 78 8.49 9.83 -4.71
C GLN A 78 7.08 9.49 -4.22
N ARG A 79 6.37 8.59 -4.90
CA ARG A 79 5.02 8.19 -4.48
C ARG A 79 5.00 7.54 -3.10
N ALA A 80 6.02 6.74 -2.76
CA ALA A 80 6.14 6.17 -1.43
C ALA A 80 6.25 7.27 -0.35
N GLN A 81 7.04 8.31 -0.61
CA GLN A 81 7.13 9.48 0.30
C GLN A 81 5.80 10.21 0.39
N ASP A 82 5.15 10.50 -0.74
CA ASP A 82 3.85 11.21 -0.77
C ASP A 82 2.78 10.47 0.07
N ILE A 83 2.77 9.13 0.01
CA ILE A 83 1.87 8.30 0.81
C ILE A 83 2.19 8.43 2.30
N LEU A 84 3.46 8.39 2.69
CA LEU A 84 3.84 8.56 4.10
C LEU A 84 3.44 9.94 4.62
N ASP A 85 3.71 10.99 3.86
CA ASP A 85 3.36 12.36 4.21
C ASP A 85 1.84 12.51 4.37
N TYR A 86 1.07 11.92 3.45
CA TYR A 86 -0.40 11.93 3.53
C TYR A 86 -0.92 11.20 4.77
N VAL A 87 -0.41 10.00 5.07
CA VAL A 87 -0.83 9.23 6.25
C VAL A 87 -0.45 9.97 7.54
N SER A 88 0.73 10.57 7.60
CA SER A 88 1.16 11.37 8.73
C SER A 88 0.32 12.64 8.93
N ALA A 89 -0.16 13.25 7.84
CA ALA A 89 -1.04 14.42 7.91
C ALA A 89 -2.52 14.07 8.17
N ASN A 90 -2.94 12.84 7.85
CA ASN A 90 -4.32 12.37 7.97
C ASN A 90 -4.37 11.03 8.73
N PRO A 91 -3.95 11.00 10.00
CA PRO A 91 -3.92 9.76 10.77
C PRO A 91 -5.33 9.25 11.09
N ASP A 92 -6.32 10.15 11.21
CA ASP A 92 -7.71 9.81 11.51
C ASP A 92 -8.49 9.56 10.22
N SER A 93 -9.29 8.50 10.21
CA SER A 93 -10.09 8.10 9.06
C SER A 93 -11.45 7.59 9.51
N ASP A 94 -12.53 8.20 9.02
CA ASP A 94 -13.91 7.78 9.32
C ASP A 94 -14.17 6.30 8.98
N CYS A 95 -13.39 5.72 8.07
CA CYS A 95 -13.51 4.31 7.71
C CYS A 95 -12.49 3.40 8.42
N LEU A 96 -11.33 3.88 8.87
CA LEU A 96 -10.30 3.02 9.48
C LEU A 96 -10.05 3.32 10.96
N ASN A 97 -10.82 4.26 11.52
CA ASN A 97 -10.60 5.00 12.76
C ASN A 97 -9.25 5.72 12.78
N ALA A 98 -8.14 4.98 12.80
CA ALA A 98 -6.79 5.54 12.72
C ALA A 98 -5.85 4.65 11.88
N VAL A 99 -4.90 5.30 11.21
CA VAL A 99 -3.89 4.69 10.35
C VAL A 99 -2.49 5.15 10.80
N PHE A 100 -1.59 4.19 11.01
CA PHE A 100 -0.22 4.44 11.43
C PHE A 100 0.76 3.81 10.45
N ASN A 101 1.79 4.55 10.03
CA ASN A 101 2.95 3.94 9.39
C ASN A 101 3.84 3.25 10.44
N LEU A 102 4.35 2.06 10.11
CA LEU A 102 5.10 1.21 11.04
C LEU A 102 6.63 1.18 10.80
N GLY A 103 7.19 1.97 9.87
CA GLY A 103 8.63 1.87 9.62
C GLY A 103 9.25 2.74 8.51
N GLY A 104 8.57 3.79 8.07
CA GLY A 104 9.02 4.64 6.97
C GLY A 104 9.12 3.89 5.63
N ILE A 105 10.07 4.30 4.79
CA ILE A 105 10.42 3.63 3.54
C ILE A 105 11.56 2.64 3.83
N PRO A 106 11.35 1.32 3.73
CA PRO A 106 12.44 0.36 3.88
C PRO A 106 13.34 0.34 2.66
N VAL A 107 14.49 -0.35 2.77
CA VAL A 107 15.43 -0.55 1.66
C VAL A 107 14.67 -1.16 0.45
N PRO A 108 14.64 -0.47 -0.71
CA PRO A 108 13.98 -1.01 -1.89
C PRO A 108 14.67 -2.29 -2.39
N ALA A 109 13.87 -3.28 -2.81
CA ALA A 109 14.37 -4.51 -3.40
C ALA A 109 14.38 -4.40 -4.94
N GLY A 110 15.47 -4.83 -5.57
CA GLY A 110 15.53 -4.99 -7.02
C GLY A 110 14.94 -6.32 -7.47
N THR A 111 14.44 -6.37 -8.71
CA THR A 111 14.11 -7.62 -9.41
C THR A 111 15.12 -7.87 -10.53
N GLU A 112 15.23 -9.12 -11.01
CA GLU A 112 16.09 -9.48 -12.15
C GLU A 112 15.73 -8.71 -13.44
N GLU A 113 14.47 -8.31 -13.56
CA GLU A 113 13.93 -7.57 -14.71
C GLU A 113 14.17 -6.05 -14.62
N GLY A 114 14.89 -5.59 -13.60
CA GLY A 114 15.23 -4.18 -13.41
C GLY A 114 14.11 -3.34 -12.77
N ARG A 115 13.15 -3.96 -12.07
CA ARG A 115 12.12 -3.23 -11.31
C ARG A 115 12.57 -3.01 -9.87
N THR A 116 12.10 -1.93 -9.28
CA THR A 116 12.28 -1.61 -7.86
C THR A 116 10.97 -1.83 -7.10
N VAL A 117 11.06 -2.53 -5.98
CA VAL A 117 9.94 -2.89 -5.11
C VAL A 117 10.14 -2.23 -3.75
N ILE A 118 9.15 -1.44 -3.32
CA ILE A 118 9.09 -0.80 -1.99
C ILE A 118 7.88 -1.37 -1.25
N LYS A 119 8.07 -1.77 0.00
CA LYS A 119 7.00 -2.34 0.83
C LYS A 119 6.73 -1.42 2.01
N LEU A 120 5.66 -0.64 1.95
CA LEU A 120 5.23 0.15 3.10
C LEU A 120 4.35 -0.70 3.99
N LEU A 121 4.47 -0.50 5.31
CA LEU A 121 3.69 -1.22 6.31
C LEU A 121 2.87 -0.22 7.14
N PHE A 122 1.58 -0.51 7.25
CA PHE A 122 0.62 0.30 7.98
C PHE A 122 -0.16 -0.54 8.98
N ARG A 123 -0.61 0.10 10.05
CA ARG A 123 -1.57 -0.44 11.02
C ARG A 123 -2.85 0.37 10.98
N CYS A 124 -3.98 -0.29 10.83
CA CYS A 124 -5.31 0.29 10.93
C CYS A 124 -5.99 -0.20 12.20
N THR A 125 -6.65 0.67 12.96
CA THR A 125 -7.30 0.30 14.23
C THR A 125 -8.83 0.22 14.04
N SER A 126 -9.35 -0.86 13.45
CA SER A 126 -10.77 -0.97 13.07
C SER A 126 -11.62 -1.83 14.00
#